data_AF-A0A7C5TQD5-F1
#
_entry.id   AF-A0A7C5TQD5-F1
#
_cell.length_a   1.000
_cell.length_b   1.000
_cell.length_c   1.000
_cell.angle_alpha   90.00
_cell.angle_beta   90.00
_cell.angle_gamma   90.00
#
_symmetry.space_group_name_H-M   'P 1'
#
loop_
_entity.id
_entity.type
_entity.pdbx_description
1 polymer ?
#
loop_
_entity_poly.entity_id
_entity_poly.type
_entity_poly.pdbx_seq_one_letter_code
_entity_poly.pdbx_strand_id
1 'polypeptide(L)' 'MPERGRAWRAAGQALAYALFAAFVGFFAVRPAWTHLGPGEAVVKVSIVHRGKPLGECRERSEEELARLPPNMRVKVVCP' A
#
# COMPACT_ATOMS: atom_id res chain seq x y z
N MET A 1 -23.51 -22.16 51.92
CA MET A 1 -22.21 -22.01 51.22
C MET A 1 -22.34 -21.66 49.71
N PRO A 2 -23.23 -20.76 49.23
CA PRO A 2 -23.30 -20.40 47.81
C PRO A 2 -22.34 -19.26 47.39
N GLU A 3 -21.96 -18.39 48.33
CA GLU A 3 -21.15 -17.18 48.08
C GLU A 3 -19.72 -17.50 47.57
N ARG A 4 -19.06 -18.51 48.13
CA ARG A 4 -17.72 -18.95 47.68
C ARG A 4 -17.71 -19.46 46.24
N GLY A 5 -18.77 -20.15 45.82
CA GLY A 5 -18.89 -20.66 44.45
C GLY A 5 -19.04 -19.53 43.44
N ARG A 6 -19.75 -18.46 43.80
CA ARG A 6 -19.90 -17.26 42.96
C ARG A 6 -18.58 -16.49 42.85
N ALA A 7 -17.86 -16.33 43.96
CA ALA A 7 -16.56 -15.67 43.98
C ALA A 7 -15.51 -16.39 43.11
N TRP A 8 -15.44 -17.72 43.17
CA TRP A 8 -14.52 -18.49 42.32
C TRP A 8 -14.85 -18.41 40.83
N ARG A 9 -16.14 -18.39 40.47
CA ARG A 9 -16.57 -18.20 39.08
C ARG A 9 -16.22 -16.81 38.57
N ALA A 10 -16.43 -15.77 39.39
CA ALA A 10 -16.06 -14.41 39.04
C ALA A 10 -14.53 -14.25 38.88
N ALA A 11 -13.74 -14.84 39.78
CA ALA A 11 -12.29 -14.83 39.68
C ALA A 11 -11.80 -15.54 38.40
N GLY A 12 -12.37 -16.70 38.06
CA GLY A 12 -12.05 -17.41 36.83
C GLY A 12 -12.40 -16.61 35.57
N GLN A 13 -13.57 -15.96 35.55
CA GLN A 13 -13.96 -15.09 34.44
C GLN A 13 -13.01 -13.89 34.30
N ALA A 14 -12.69 -13.22 35.41
CA ALA A 14 -11.78 -12.08 35.41
C ALA A 14 -10.39 -12.48 34.88
N LEU A 15 -9.86 -13.62 35.32
CA LEU A 15 -8.58 -14.14 34.84
C LEU A 15 -8.63 -14.48 33.35
N ALA A 16 -9.66 -15.19 32.89
CA ALA A 16 -9.81 -15.55 31.49
C ALA A 16 -9.91 -14.31 30.59
N TYR A 17 -10.73 -13.33 30.97
CA TYR A 17 -10.85 -12.09 30.19
C TYR A 17 -9.59 -11.24 30.22
N ALA A 18 -8.88 -11.18 31.36
CA ALA A 18 -7.60 -10.48 31.44
C ALA A 18 -6.55 -11.12 30.53
N LEU A 19 -6.43 -12.45 30.54
CA LEU A 19 -5.52 -13.18 29.65
C LEU A 19 -5.86 -12.97 28.18
N PHE A 20 -7.15 -13.03 27.84
CA PHE A 20 -7.62 -12.79 26.48
C PHE A 20 -7.32 -11.35 26.01
N ALA A 21 -7.65 -10.36 26.82
CA ALA A 21 -7.37 -8.96 26.52
C ALA A 21 -5.87 -8.69 26.38
N ALA A 22 -5.03 -9.29 27.24
CA ALA A 22 -3.59 -9.20 27.15
C ALA A 22 -3.04 -9.84 25.86
N PHE A 23 -3.55 -11.01 25.49
CA PHE A 23 -3.17 -11.70 24.25
C PHE A 23 -3.51 -10.83 23.02
N VAL A 24 -4.77 -10.41 22.90
CA VAL A 24 -5.22 -9.58 21.78
C VAL A 24 -4.45 -8.26 21.76
N GLY A 25 -4.34 -7.58 22.90
CA GLY A 25 -3.64 -6.29 23.00
C GLY A 25 -2.17 -6.40 22.61
N PHE A 26 -1.47 -7.43 23.09
CA PHE A 26 -0.06 -7.65 22.75
C PHE A 26 0.12 -7.90 21.24
N PHE A 27 -0.65 -8.84 20.68
CA PHE A 27 -0.52 -9.22 19.28
C PHE A 27 -1.10 -8.21 18.28
N ALA A 28 -1.96 -7.29 18.74
CA ALA A 28 -2.46 -6.19 17.90
C ALA A 28 -1.39 -5.13 17.59
N VAL A 29 -0.40 -4.93 18.47
CA VAL A 29 0.67 -3.93 18.29
C VAL A 29 2.06 -4.54 18.12
N ARG A 30 2.24 -5.84 18.38
CA ARG A 30 3.54 -6.51 18.34
C ARG A 30 3.43 -7.93 17.74
N PRO A 31 4.46 -8.42 17.04
CA PRO A 31 5.62 -7.67 16.55
C PRO A 31 5.21 -6.72 15.41
N ALA A 32 5.81 -5.53 15.37
CA ALA A 32 5.65 -4.65 14.21
C ALA A 32 6.35 -5.34 13.03
N TRP A 33 5.60 -5.65 11.98
CA TRP A 33 6.18 -6.20 10.76
C TRP A 33 6.97 -5.12 10.03
N THR A 34 8.27 -5.33 9.86
CA THR A 34 9.15 -4.45 9.08
C THR A 34 9.53 -5.15 7.79
N HIS A 35 9.02 -4.66 6.66
CA HIS A 35 9.35 -5.22 5.34
C HIS A 35 10.82 -4.98 4.96
N LEU A 36 11.45 -3.96 5.55
CA LEU A 36 12.84 -3.57 5.33
C LEU A 36 13.51 -3.35 6.67
N GLY A 37 14.79 -3.71 6.77
CA GLY A 37 15.59 -3.45 7.95
C GLY A 37 15.81 -1.95 8.19
N PRO A 38 16.29 -1.57 9.38
CA PRO A 38 16.67 -0.20 9.66
C PRO A 38 17.74 0.28 8.66
N GLY A 39 17.49 1.40 7.98
CA GLY A 39 18.41 1.97 7.00
C GLY A 39 18.33 1.36 5.60
N GLU A 40 17.43 0.40 5.35
CA GLU A 40 17.20 -0.16 4.03
C GLU A 40 16.07 0.58 3.29
N ALA A 41 16.20 0.70 1.96
CA ALA A 41 15.20 1.30 1.09
C ALA A 41 15.03 0.45 -0.18
N VAL A 42 13.79 0.38 -0.69
CA VAL A 42 13.50 -0.28 -1.97
C VAL A 42 13.54 0.74 -3.08
N VAL A 43 14.46 0.54 -4.04
CA VAL A 43 14.48 1.30 -5.30
C VAL A 43 13.74 0.48 -6.36
N LYS A 44 12.53 0.92 -6.72
CA LYS A 44 11.74 0.29 -7.78
C LYS A 44 12.04 0.94 -9.12
N VAL A 45 12.76 0.24 -9.99
CA VAL A 45 13.03 0.68 -11.37
C VAL A 45 12.05 -0.02 -12.31
N SER A 46 11.22 0.75 -13.00
CA SER A 46 10.32 0.23 -14.03
C SER A 46 10.87 0.58 -15.41
N ILE A 47 11.44 -0.43 -16.08
CA ILE A 47 11.95 -0.29 -17.45
C ILE A 47 10.85 -0.73 -18.40
N VAL A 48 10.44 0.18 -19.29
CA VAL A 48 9.54 -0.14 -20.41
C VAL A 48 10.38 -0.25 -21.68
N HIS A 49 10.43 -1.45 -22.25
CA HIS A 49 10.95 -1.61 -23.61
C HIS A 49 9.85 -1.17 -24.57
N ARG A 50 9.99 0.00 -25.20
CA ARG A 50 9.05 0.41 -26.25
C ARG A 50 9.14 -0.60 -27.39
N GLY A 51 7.98 -1.09 -27.83
CA GLY A 51 7.92 -1.93 -29.03
C GLY A 51 8.43 -1.16 -30.26
N LYS A 52 8.74 -1.91 -31.33
CA LYS A 52 9.08 -1.29 -32.61
C LYS A 52 7.90 -0.45 -33.10
N PRO A 53 8.07 0.85 -33.40
CA PRO A 53 7.01 1.67 -33.97
C PRO A 53 6.44 1.00 -35.22
N LEU A 54 5.12 0.99 -35.35
CA LEU A 54 4.42 0.35 -36.48
C LEU A 54 4.47 1.20 -37.77
N GLY A 55 5.03 2.42 -37.68
CA GLY A 55 5.18 3.35 -38.77
C GLY A 55 6.15 4.48 -38.43
N GLU A 56 6.35 5.37 -39.39
CA GLU A 56 7.26 6.50 -39.23
C GLU A 56 6.69 7.55 -38.28
N CYS A 57 7.56 8.17 -37.49
CA CYS A 57 7.19 9.33 -36.71
C CYS A 57 6.98 10.52 -37.66
N ARG A 58 5.85 11.24 -37.50
CA ARG A 58 5.56 12.45 -38.28
C ARG A 58 5.66 13.71 -37.43
N GLU A 59 6.13 14.79 -38.05
CA GLU A 59 5.97 16.13 -37.48
C GLU A 59 4.54 16.64 -37.70
N ARG A 60 3.97 17.31 -36.69
CA ARG A 60 2.71 18.05 -36.82
C ARG A 60 2.99 19.44 -37.37
N SER A 61 2.12 19.93 -38.26
CA SER A 61 2.20 21.30 -38.74
C SER A 61 1.87 22.32 -37.64
N GLU A 62 2.22 23.58 -37.86
CA GLU A 62 1.90 24.65 -36.91
C GLU A 62 0.39 24.84 -36.74
N GLU A 63 -0.41 24.64 -37.81
CA GLU A 63 -1.87 24.71 -37.70
C GLU A 63 -2.43 23.54 -36.87
N GLU A 64 -1.87 22.34 -37.00
CA GLU A 64 -2.26 21.18 -36.17
C GLU A 64 -1.91 21.41 -34.70
N LEU A 65 -0.74 21.98 -34.40
CA LEU A 65 -0.33 22.30 -33.03
C LEU A 65 -1.20 23.41 -32.42
N ALA A 66 -1.55 24.43 -33.21
CA ALA A 66 -2.42 25.51 -32.74
C ALA A 66 -3.81 25.00 -32.32
N ARG A 67 -4.33 23.97 -33.01
CA ARG A 67 -5.61 23.32 -32.68
C ARG A 67 -5.57 22.50 -31.39
N LEU A 68 -4.39 22.12 -30.91
CA LEU A 68 -4.24 21.34 -29.67
C LEU A 68 -4.23 22.25 -28.43
N PRO A 69 -4.72 21.73 -27.28
CA PRO A 69 -4.56 22.39 -25.98
C PRO A 69 -3.08 22.69 -25.68
N PRO A 70 -2.75 23.78 -24.97
CA PRO A 70 -1.36 24.21 -24.76
C PRO A 70 -0.42 23.13 -24.22
N ASN A 71 -0.92 22.23 -23.37
CA ASN A 71 -0.16 21.14 -22.74
C ASN A 71 0.00 19.88 -23.61
N MET A 72 -0.65 19.82 -24.79
CA MET A 72 -0.68 18.63 -25.65
C MET A 72 0.02 18.86 -27.01
N ARG A 73 0.72 19.98 -27.19
CA ARG A 73 1.39 20.42 -28.43
C ARG A 73 2.73 19.73 -28.66
N VAL A 74 2.74 18.40 -28.60
CA VAL A 74 3.94 17.61 -28.95
C VAL A 74 4.17 17.67 -30.45
N LYS A 75 5.37 18.10 -30.87
CA LYS A 75 5.75 18.33 -32.28
C LYS A 75 5.88 17.04 -33.10
N VAL A 76 6.42 15.98 -32.49
CA VAL A 76 6.64 14.68 -33.16
C VAL A 76 5.68 13.65 -32.58
N VAL A 77 4.95 12.96 -33.45
CA VAL A 77 4.06 11.85 -33.06
C VAL A 77 4.56 10.58 -33.70
N CYS A 78 4.78 9.56 -32.88
CA CYS A 78 5.12 8.21 -33.32
C CYS A 78 3.93 7.28 -33.05
N PRO A 79 3.60 6.38 -33.99
CA PRO A 79 2.52 5.39 -33.84
C PRO A 79 2.83 4.32 -32.79
#